data_AF-A0A8T6VF43-F1
#
_entry.id   AF-A0A8T6VF43-F1
#
_cell.length_a   1.000
_cell.length_b   1.000
_cell.length_c   1.000
_cell.angle_alpha   90.00
_cell.angle_beta   90.00
_cell.angle_gamma   90.00
#
_symmetry.space_group_name_H-M   'P 1'
#
loop_
_entity.id
_entity.type
_entity.pdbx_description
1 polymer ?
#
loop_
_entity_poly.entity_id
_entity_poly.type
_entity_poly.pdbx_seq_one_letter_code
_entity_poly.pdbx_strand_id
1 'polypeptide(L)'
;PEQLTKIGLGRAAVQSLSKHRERILESWKFKGPWTMIKGVSFESWSKIAAQALKKHAAKIDTVVTTDVHRLIRLADTLHGKTGLKKIETTAATIEEFDPLKSAVAFPHGTATINVAEAPKFRIGTEFHGPYRNEKVELPLAAALFLMCKGSARISEEHQHV
;
A
#
# COMPACT_ATOMS: atom_id res chain seq x y z
N PRO A 1 7.64 -9.55 -24.89
CA PRO A 1 7.17 -10.61 -25.82
C PRO A 1 6.41 -11.74 -25.10
N GLU A 2 7.00 -12.36 -24.07
CA GLU A 2 6.40 -13.51 -23.36
C GLU A 2 5.02 -13.22 -22.74
N GLN A 3 4.85 -12.03 -22.15
CA GLN A 3 3.56 -11.64 -21.56
C GLN A 3 2.45 -11.49 -22.62
N LEU A 4 2.80 -11.08 -23.85
CA LEU A 4 1.86 -10.94 -24.96
C LEU A 4 1.44 -12.33 -25.49
N THR A 5 2.36 -13.29 -25.52
CA THR A 5 2.03 -14.67 -25.87
C THR A 5 1.12 -15.32 -24.82
N LYS A 6 1.35 -15.06 -23.51
CA LYS A 6 0.52 -15.59 -22.41
C LYS A 6 -0.92 -15.09 -22.42
N ILE A 7 -1.21 -13.92 -23.01
CA ILE A 7 -2.57 -13.40 -23.17
C ILE A 7 -3.25 -13.87 -24.48
N GLY A 8 -2.62 -14.80 -25.20
CA GLY A 8 -3.21 -15.44 -26.38
C GLY A 8 -3.11 -14.60 -27.66
N LEU A 9 -2.13 -13.70 -27.77
CA LEU A 9 -1.87 -13.02 -29.04
C LEU A 9 -1.12 -13.93 -30.01
N GLY A 10 -1.50 -13.87 -31.28
CA GLY A 10 -0.81 -14.59 -32.35
C GLY A 10 0.63 -14.14 -32.53
N ARG A 11 1.51 -15.06 -32.95
CA ARG A 11 2.97 -14.80 -33.11
C ARG A 11 3.27 -13.57 -33.97
N ALA A 12 2.54 -13.36 -35.06
CA ALA A 12 2.70 -12.20 -35.94
C ALA A 12 2.38 -10.87 -35.23
N ALA A 13 1.32 -10.84 -34.43
CA ALA A 13 0.94 -9.66 -33.64
C ALA A 13 2.00 -9.37 -32.56
N VAL A 14 2.49 -10.40 -31.85
CA VAL A 14 3.54 -10.24 -30.84
C VAL A 14 4.84 -9.69 -31.44
N GLN A 15 5.24 -10.21 -32.61
CA GLN A 15 6.42 -9.73 -33.33
C GLN A 15 6.23 -8.28 -33.79
N SER A 16 5.08 -7.95 -34.39
CA SER A 16 4.76 -6.59 -34.86
C SER A 16 4.75 -5.57 -33.71
N LEU A 17 4.11 -5.90 -32.59
CA LEU A 17 4.10 -5.07 -31.38
C LEU A 17 5.49 -4.88 -30.78
N SER A 18 6.31 -5.93 -30.76
CA SER A 18 7.67 -5.86 -30.23
C SER A 18 8.56 -5.00 -31.14
N LYS A 19 8.43 -5.14 -32.46
CA LYS A 19 9.19 -4.39 -33.46
C LYS A 19 8.87 -2.89 -33.45
N HIS A 20 7.62 -2.53 -33.18
CA HIS A 20 7.17 -1.13 -33.22
C HIS A 20 6.97 -0.52 -31.83
N ARG A 21 7.58 -1.09 -30.78
CA ARG A 21 7.34 -0.70 -29.38
C ARG A 21 7.49 0.80 -29.12
N GLU A 22 8.59 1.42 -29.53
CA GLU A 22 8.82 2.86 -29.30
C GLU A 22 7.75 3.71 -29.99
N ARG A 23 7.46 3.40 -31.26
CA ARG A 23 6.43 4.10 -32.03
C ARG A 23 5.03 3.97 -31.42
N ILE A 24 4.71 2.79 -30.83
CA ILE A 24 3.47 2.60 -30.07
C ILE A 24 3.44 3.55 -28.88
N LEU A 25 4.52 3.56 -28.08
CA LEU A 25 4.60 4.37 -26.86
C LEU A 25 4.46 5.87 -27.17
N GLU A 26 5.07 6.34 -28.25
CA GLU A 26 4.93 7.72 -28.70
C GLU A 26 3.51 8.04 -29.21
N SER A 27 2.87 7.11 -29.90
CA SER A 27 1.52 7.32 -30.45
C SER A 27 0.45 7.57 -29.39
N TRP A 28 0.66 7.08 -28.16
CA TRP A 28 -0.25 7.31 -27.02
C TRP A 28 -0.32 8.77 -26.58
N LYS A 29 0.68 9.59 -26.93
CA LYS A 29 0.63 11.05 -26.69
C LYS A 29 -0.39 11.77 -27.59
N PHE A 30 -0.90 11.10 -28.63
CA PHE A 30 -1.81 11.67 -29.61
C PHE A 30 -3.10 10.84 -29.71
N LYS A 31 -3.30 10.06 -30.78
CA LYS A 31 -4.53 9.30 -31.05
C LYS A 31 -4.43 7.80 -30.74
N GLY A 32 -3.29 7.34 -30.24
CA GLY A 32 -3.02 5.92 -29.94
C GLY A 32 -2.67 5.08 -31.18
N PRO A 33 -2.26 3.80 -30.97
CA PRO A 33 -1.66 2.95 -32.01
C PRO A 33 -2.67 2.19 -32.89
N TRP A 34 -3.97 2.50 -32.80
CA TRP A 34 -5.07 1.64 -33.26
C TRP A 34 -5.02 1.24 -34.74
N THR A 35 -4.59 2.15 -35.62
CA THR A 35 -4.46 1.92 -37.07
C THR A 35 -2.99 1.91 -37.53
N MET A 36 -2.06 2.11 -36.60
CA MET A 36 -0.66 2.37 -36.89
C MET A 36 0.13 1.08 -37.21
N ILE A 37 -0.37 -0.07 -36.76
CA ILE A 37 0.37 -1.33 -36.81
C ILE A 37 -0.42 -2.36 -37.60
N LYS A 38 0.13 -2.71 -38.76
CA LYS A 38 -0.38 -3.83 -39.56
C LYS A 38 -0.17 -5.15 -38.79
N GLY A 39 -1.20 -5.99 -38.80
CA GLY A 39 -1.15 -7.33 -38.19
C GLY A 39 -1.54 -7.38 -36.70
N VAL A 40 -2.02 -6.30 -36.11
CA VAL A 40 -2.64 -6.29 -34.77
C VAL A 40 -4.11 -5.95 -34.91
N SER A 41 -4.98 -6.92 -34.60
CA SER A 41 -6.43 -6.73 -34.67
C SER A 41 -6.95 -5.91 -33.49
N PHE A 42 -8.16 -5.36 -33.63
CA PHE A 42 -8.88 -4.72 -32.52
C PHE A 42 -9.03 -5.67 -31.32
N GLU A 43 -9.33 -6.95 -31.56
CA GLU A 43 -9.41 -7.96 -30.51
C GLU A 43 -8.08 -8.14 -29.76
N SER A 44 -6.95 -8.10 -30.47
CA SER A 44 -5.61 -8.16 -29.85
C SER A 44 -5.37 -6.94 -28.96
N TRP A 45 -5.75 -5.74 -29.42
CA TRP A 45 -5.69 -4.52 -28.62
C TRP A 45 -6.62 -4.57 -27.40
N SER A 46 -7.83 -5.11 -27.54
CA SER A 46 -8.77 -5.31 -26.44
C SER A 46 -8.22 -6.27 -25.38
N LYS A 47 -7.57 -7.37 -25.80
CA LYS A 47 -6.88 -8.31 -24.90
C LYS A 47 -5.74 -7.64 -24.14
N ILE A 48 -4.94 -6.80 -24.81
CA ILE A 48 -3.88 -6.01 -24.16
C ILE A 48 -4.48 -5.04 -23.14
N ALA A 49 -5.51 -4.28 -23.51
CA ALA A 49 -6.18 -3.33 -22.64
C ALA A 49 -6.79 -4.00 -21.41
N ALA A 50 -7.49 -5.13 -21.58
CA ALA A 50 -8.05 -5.91 -20.48
C ALA A 50 -6.95 -6.40 -19.51
N GLN A 51 -5.82 -6.88 -20.03
CA GLN A 51 -4.69 -7.29 -19.20
C GLN A 51 -4.05 -6.09 -18.48
N ALA A 52 -3.94 -4.94 -19.14
CA ALA A 52 -3.41 -3.72 -18.54
C ALA A 52 -4.31 -3.24 -17.40
N LEU A 53 -5.64 -3.24 -17.60
CA LEU A 53 -6.61 -2.93 -16.55
C LEU A 53 -6.48 -3.89 -15.36
N LYS A 54 -6.39 -5.20 -15.61
CA LYS A 54 -6.21 -6.18 -14.53
C LYS A 54 -4.94 -5.95 -13.70
N LYS A 55 -3.87 -5.44 -14.31
CA LYS A 55 -2.57 -5.22 -13.67
C LYS A 55 -2.42 -3.86 -13.01
N HIS A 56 -2.98 -2.83 -13.62
CA HIS A 56 -2.69 -1.42 -13.30
C HIS A 56 -3.91 -0.63 -12.85
N ALA A 57 -5.10 -1.22 -12.84
CA ALA A 57 -6.27 -0.53 -12.29
C ALA A 57 -6.08 -0.24 -10.80
N ALA A 58 -6.34 1.00 -10.42
CA ALA A 58 -6.41 1.39 -9.03
C ALA A 58 -7.60 0.68 -8.36
N LYS A 59 -7.33 -0.03 -7.27
CA LYS A 59 -8.37 -0.62 -6.43
C LYS A 59 -8.86 0.46 -5.47
N ILE A 60 -9.88 1.19 -5.88
CA ILE A 60 -10.53 2.22 -5.05
C ILE A 60 -11.75 1.63 -4.35
N ASP A 61 -12.03 2.12 -3.14
CA ASP A 61 -13.30 1.87 -2.48
C ASP A 61 -14.35 2.82 -3.05
N THR A 62 -15.19 2.32 -3.95
CA THR A 62 -16.20 3.12 -4.65
C THR A 62 -17.23 3.71 -3.70
N VAL A 63 -17.52 3.04 -2.58
CA VAL A 63 -18.49 3.52 -1.57
C VAL A 63 -17.97 4.77 -0.88
N VAL A 64 -16.64 4.91 -0.74
CA VAL A 64 -16.01 6.14 -0.26
C VAL A 64 -16.11 7.24 -1.32
N THR A 65 -15.86 6.92 -2.59
CA THR A 65 -15.76 7.92 -3.67
C THR A 65 -17.10 8.53 -4.09
N THR A 66 -18.18 7.74 -4.10
CA THR A 66 -19.49 8.21 -4.57
C THR A 66 -20.30 8.96 -3.52
N ASP A 67 -19.89 8.88 -2.25
CA ASP A 67 -20.61 9.44 -1.11
C ASP A 67 -20.17 10.90 -0.84
N VAL A 68 -21.04 11.85 -1.19
CA VAL A 68 -20.78 13.29 -1.05
C VAL A 68 -20.89 13.80 0.41
N HIS A 69 -21.37 12.98 1.34
CA HIS A 69 -21.55 13.35 2.75
C HIS A 69 -20.60 12.60 3.68
N ARG A 70 -19.57 11.96 3.13
CA ARG A 70 -18.63 11.15 3.89
C ARG A 70 -17.80 11.96 4.86
N LEU A 71 -17.71 11.49 6.10
CA LEU A 71 -16.74 11.98 7.07
C LEU A 71 -15.34 11.50 6.71
N ILE A 72 -14.41 12.45 6.58
CA ILE A 72 -12.99 12.19 6.36
C ILE A 72 -12.25 12.38 7.68
N ARG A 73 -11.37 11.44 8.03
CA ARG A 73 -10.52 11.57 9.22
C ARG A 73 -9.69 12.85 9.12
N LEU A 74 -9.68 13.65 10.18
CA LEU A 74 -8.90 14.89 10.24
C LEU A 74 -7.38 14.61 10.20
N ALA A 75 -6.63 15.46 9.49
CA ALA A 75 -5.16 15.40 9.46
C ALA A 75 -4.57 15.55 10.87
N ASP A 76 -3.38 14.99 11.07
CA ASP A 76 -2.64 14.99 12.34
C ASP A 76 -3.35 14.34 13.56
N THR A 77 -4.51 13.72 13.35
CA THR A 77 -5.19 12.94 14.39
C THR A 77 -4.65 11.52 14.50
N LEU A 78 -4.79 10.91 15.68
CA LEU A 78 -4.41 9.52 15.92
C LEU A 78 -5.46 8.55 15.39
N HIS A 79 -4.98 7.46 14.79
CA HIS A 79 -5.81 6.33 14.39
C HIS A 79 -5.98 5.37 15.57
N GLY A 80 -7.19 5.30 16.15
CA GLY A 80 -7.45 4.55 17.39
C GLY A 80 -7.11 3.05 17.39
N LYS A 81 -6.97 2.41 16.22
CA LYS A 81 -6.58 0.98 16.12
C LYS A 81 -5.07 0.75 15.96
N THR A 82 -4.28 1.80 15.77
CA THR A 82 -2.82 1.66 15.56
C THR A 82 -2.00 2.63 16.39
N GLY A 83 -2.59 3.70 16.92
CA GLY A 83 -1.83 4.77 17.58
C GLY A 83 -0.97 5.61 16.62
N LEU A 84 -1.05 5.37 15.31
CA LEU A 84 -0.32 6.13 14.30
C LEU A 84 -1.09 7.40 13.92
N LYS A 85 -0.35 8.44 13.55
CA LYS A 85 -0.87 9.75 13.13
C LYS A 85 -1.31 9.73 11.67
N LYS A 86 -2.42 10.41 11.33
CA LYS A 86 -2.77 10.66 9.93
C LYS A 86 -1.84 11.74 9.36
N ILE A 87 -0.93 11.34 8.48
CA ILE A 87 0.03 12.25 7.82
C ILE A 87 -0.50 12.64 6.45
N GLU A 88 -0.41 13.93 6.11
CA GLU A 88 -0.63 14.40 4.74
C GLU A 88 0.61 14.10 3.88
N THR A 89 0.40 13.71 2.63
CA THR A 89 1.47 13.33 1.71
C THR A 89 1.10 13.77 0.30
N THR A 90 2.11 14.09 -0.50
CA THR A 90 1.92 14.55 -1.88
C THR A 90 2.27 13.44 -2.87
N ALA A 91 1.85 13.58 -4.13
CA ALA A 91 2.23 12.64 -5.18
C ALA A 91 3.76 12.55 -5.39
N ALA A 92 4.51 13.61 -5.07
CA ALA A 92 5.97 13.60 -5.19
C ALA A 92 6.65 12.82 -4.05
N THR A 93 6.05 12.78 -2.86
CA THR A 93 6.67 12.19 -1.66
C THR A 93 6.09 10.84 -1.25
N ILE A 94 5.02 10.38 -1.92
CA ILE A 94 4.30 9.15 -1.56
C ILE A 94 5.16 7.89 -1.69
N GLU A 95 6.06 7.83 -2.68
CA GLU A 95 6.92 6.67 -2.93
C GLU A 95 7.97 6.48 -1.82
N GLU A 96 8.34 7.55 -1.12
CA GLU A 96 9.31 7.54 -0.02
C GLU A 96 8.64 7.41 1.35
N PHE A 97 7.31 7.46 1.41
CA PHE A 97 6.57 7.50 2.66
C PHE A 97 6.53 6.13 3.35
N ASP A 98 7.23 6.01 4.48
CA ASP A 98 7.13 4.85 5.38
C ASP A 98 6.15 5.15 6.53
N PRO A 99 4.93 4.59 6.53
CA PRO A 99 3.95 4.84 7.59
C PRO A 99 4.43 4.38 8.96
N LEU A 100 5.25 3.33 9.05
CA LEU A 100 5.72 2.81 10.33
C LEU A 100 6.83 3.68 10.94
N LYS A 101 7.37 4.63 10.19
CA LYS A 101 8.36 5.61 10.66
C LYS A 101 7.76 7.03 10.72
N SER A 102 7.20 7.49 9.61
CA SER A 102 6.71 8.87 9.45
C SER A 102 5.41 9.15 10.21
N ALA A 103 4.59 8.14 10.49
CA ALA A 103 3.33 8.30 11.20
C ALA A 103 3.43 8.00 12.71
N VAL A 104 4.63 7.82 13.25
CA VAL A 104 4.83 7.59 14.69
C VAL A 104 4.57 8.89 15.46
N ALA A 105 3.57 8.88 16.33
CA ALA A 105 3.19 10.06 17.11
C ALA A 105 4.01 10.26 18.39
N PHE A 106 4.47 9.16 19.00
CA PHE A 106 5.18 9.16 20.29
C PHE A 106 6.56 8.52 20.12
N PRO A 107 7.54 9.22 19.54
CA PRO A 107 8.85 8.66 19.18
C PRO A 107 9.75 8.38 20.39
N HIS A 108 9.38 8.88 21.58
CA HIS A 108 10.18 8.79 22.80
C HIS A 108 9.38 8.16 23.94
N GLY A 109 10.11 7.64 24.93
CA GLY A 109 9.56 6.95 26.09
C GLY A 109 9.45 5.45 25.88
N THR A 110 9.26 4.74 26.99
CA THR A 110 9.02 3.30 27.04
C THR A 110 7.76 3.02 27.83
N ALA A 111 7.18 1.84 27.61
CA ALA A 111 6.07 1.35 28.40
C ALA A 111 6.20 -0.15 28.58
N THR A 112 5.92 -0.61 29.79
CA THR A 112 5.88 -2.03 30.12
C THR A 112 4.46 -2.54 29.93
N ILE A 113 4.33 -3.58 29.11
CA ILE A 113 3.05 -4.14 28.71
C ILE A 113 3.07 -5.66 28.81
N ASN A 114 1.91 -6.25 29.08
CA ASN A 114 1.68 -7.67 28.98
C ASN A 114 1.15 -7.99 27.57
N VAL A 115 1.94 -8.70 26.78
CA VAL A 115 1.59 -9.08 25.40
C VAL A 115 1.02 -10.50 25.40
N ALA A 116 -0.21 -10.66 24.93
CA ALA A 116 -0.83 -11.98 24.78
C ALA A 116 -0.18 -12.75 23.63
N GLU A 117 -0.16 -12.16 22.44
CA GLU A 117 0.50 -12.73 21.26
C GLU A 117 0.76 -11.63 20.23
N ALA A 118 1.98 -11.59 19.69
CA ALA A 118 2.33 -10.73 18.56
C ALA A 118 3.40 -11.40 17.68
N PRO A 119 3.24 -11.42 16.34
CA PRO A 119 4.31 -11.84 15.44
C PRO A 119 5.46 -10.84 15.48
N LYS A 120 6.60 -11.15 14.86
CA LYS A 120 7.66 -10.15 14.63
C LYS A 120 7.10 -8.98 13.83
N PHE A 121 7.28 -7.76 14.31
CA PHE A 121 6.75 -6.54 13.68
C PHE A 121 7.76 -5.39 13.76
N ARG A 122 7.52 -4.32 12.99
CA ARG A 122 8.37 -3.13 12.95
C ARG A 122 7.57 -1.89 13.33
N ILE A 123 8.15 -1.05 14.19
CA ILE A 123 7.72 0.32 14.43
C ILE A 123 8.98 1.18 14.47
N GLY A 124 8.96 2.33 13.78
CA GLY A 124 10.17 3.09 13.50
C GLY A 124 11.17 2.28 12.67
N THR A 125 12.43 2.29 13.08
CA THR A 125 13.52 1.54 12.44
C THR A 125 13.78 0.18 13.08
N GLU A 126 13.08 -0.14 14.18
CA GLU A 126 13.37 -1.30 15.02
C GLU A 126 12.32 -2.40 14.82
N PHE A 127 12.79 -3.65 14.89
CA PHE A 127 11.93 -4.82 14.91
C PHE A 127 11.75 -5.31 16.34
N HIS A 128 10.52 -5.68 16.68
CA HIS A 128 10.13 -6.22 17.97
C HIS A 128 9.46 -7.59 17.79
N GLY A 129 9.45 -8.38 18.86
CA GLY A 129 8.87 -9.72 18.88
C GLY A 129 9.66 -10.77 18.08
N PRO A 130 9.06 -11.94 17.82
CA PRO A 130 7.71 -12.33 18.23
C PRO A 130 7.57 -12.40 19.77
N TYR A 131 6.36 -12.18 20.27
CA TYR A 131 6.04 -12.24 21.70
C TYR A 131 4.88 -13.20 21.97
N ARG A 132 4.91 -13.89 23.11
CA ARG A 132 3.81 -14.76 23.54
C ARG A 132 3.69 -14.86 25.06
N ASN A 133 2.56 -14.37 25.60
CA ASN A 133 2.22 -14.39 27.02
C ASN A 133 3.37 -13.89 27.92
N GLU A 134 3.94 -12.74 27.59
CA GLU A 134 5.11 -12.19 28.28
C GLU A 134 4.95 -10.71 28.62
N LYS A 135 5.58 -10.30 29.71
CA LYS A 135 5.72 -8.89 30.12
C LYS A 135 6.98 -8.34 29.48
N VAL A 136 6.84 -7.33 28.63
CA VAL A 136 7.96 -6.71 27.89
C VAL A 136 7.92 -5.20 28.04
N GLU A 137 9.10 -4.60 28.17
CA GLU A 137 9.28 -3.16 28.03
C GLU A 137 9.59 -2.84 26.57
N LEU A 138 8.80 -1.97 25.95
CA LEU A 138 8.96 -1.55 24.56
C LEU A 138 9.01 -0.04 24.45
N PRO A 139 9.58 0.51 23.35
CA PRO A 139 9.35 1.89 22.98
C PRO A 139 7.85 2.21 22.96
N LEU A 140 7.48 3.39 23.46
CA LEU A 140 6.09 3.78 23.69
C LEU A 140 5.23 3.63 22.42
N ALA A 141 5.77 3.99 21.24
CA ALA A 141 5.09 3.80 19.97
C ALA A 141 4.75 2.32 19.67
N ALA A 142 5.67 1.40 19.93
CA ALA A 142 5.47 -0.03 19.71
C ALA A 142 4.48 -0.61 20.73
N ALA A 143 4.57 -0.17 21.99
CA ALA A 143 3.62 -0.56 23.03
C ALA A 143 2.19 -0.11 22.72
N LEU A 144 2.02 1.18 22.36
CA LEU A 144 0.73 1.74 21.95
C LEU A 144 0.17 1.02 20.72
N PHE A 145 1.01 0.71 19.73
CA PHE A 145 0.58 -0.04 18.56
C PHE A 145 -0.03 -1.39 18.96
N LEU A 146 0.64 -2.18 19.81
CA LEU A 146 0.13 -3.47 20.27
C LEU A 146 -1.14 -3.33 21.13
N MET A 147 -1.19 -2.33 22.01
CA MET A 147 -2.38 -2.06 22.83
C MET A 147 -3.59 -1.65 21.98
N CYS A 148 -3.42 -0.74 21.02
CA CYS A 148 -4.47 -0.33 20.09
C CYS A 148 -4.93 -1.47 19.16
N LYS A 149 -4.05 -2.44 18.89
CA LYS A 149 -4.38 -3.68 18.17
C LYS A 149 -5.10 -4.71 19.04
N GLY A 150 -5.19 -4.48 20.35
CA GLY A 150 -5.81 -5.39 21.32
C GLY A 150 -4.94 -6.61 21.67
N SER A 151 -3.68 -6.62 21.26
CA SER A 151 -2.73 -7.72 21.49
C SER A 151 -1.97 -7.60 22.81
N ALA A 152 -2.09 -6.46 23.48
CA ALA A 152 -1.41 -6.20 24.74
C ALA A 152 -2.24 -5.32 25.68
N ARG A 153 -1.89 -5.34 26.96
CA ARG A 153 -2.47 -4.47 28.00
C ARG A 153 -1.36 -3.86 28.84
N ILE A 154 -1.62 -2.69 29.42
CA ILE A 154 -0.68 -2.07 30.35
C ILE A 154 -0.43 -3.03 31.52
N SER A 155 0.83 -3.24 31.89
CA SER A 155 1.12 -3.93 33.14
C SER A 155 0.92 -2.93 34.26
N GLU A 156 -0.06 -3.14 35.14
CA GLU A 156 -0.21 -2.28 36.31
C GLU A 156 1.08 -2.34 37.14
N GLU A 157 1.75 -1.21 37.28
CA GLU A 157 2.60 -0.93 38.41
C GLU A 157 1.82 0.05 39.28
N HIS A 158 1.50 -0.37 40.51
CA HIS A 158 0.99 0.54 41.54
C HIS A 158 2.03 1.64 41.78
N GLN A 159 1.93 2.75 41.06
CA GLN A 159 2.57 3.99 41.47
C GLN A 159 1.66 4.67 42.50
N HIS A 160 1.90 4.35 43.77
CA HIS A 160 1.61 5.28 44.85
C HIS A 160 2.51 6.50 44.67
N VAL A 161 1.92 7.63 44.24
CA VAL A 161 2.34 8.99 44.64
C VAL A 161 1.10 9.84 44.76
#